data_AF-A0A0K6IBW2-F1
#
_entry.id   AF-A0A0K6IBW2-F1
#
_cell.length_a   1.000
_cell.length_b   1.000
_cell.length_c   1.000
_cell.angle_alpha   90.00
_cell.angle_beta   90.00
_cell.angle_gamma   90.00
#
_symmetry.space_group_name_H-M   'P 1'
#
loop_
_entity.id
_entity.type
_entity.pdbx_description
1 polymer ?
#
loop_
_entity_poly.entity_id
_entity_poly.type
_entity_poly.pdbx_seq_one_letter_code
_entity_poly.pdbx_strand_id
1 'polypeptide(L)' 'MDSRLLDLLVCPICKGSLQFDAAAQELICPRDKLAYPLRDDIPLMLIDLARDMTVPAAPNPAPTAADEPAA' A
#
# COMPACT_ATOMS: atom_id res chain seq x y z
N MET A 1 -13.05 0.90 23.71
CA MET A 1 -13.34 0.91 22.26
C MET A 1 -12.12 1.49 21.56
N ASP A 2 -11.40 0.89 20.61
CA ASP A 2 -11.34 -0.46 20.05
C ASP A 2 -9.95 -0.54 19.38
N SER A 3 -8.89 -0.81 20.16
CA SER A 3 -7.49 -0.92 19.65
C SER A 3 -7.26 -2.09 18.69
N ARG A 4 -8.33 -2.76 18.26
CA ARG A 4 -8.38 -3.89 17.32
C ARG A 4 -8.77 -3.50 15.90
N LEU A 5 -9.17 -2.24 15.66
CA LEU A 5 -9.64 -1.83 14.33
C LEU A 5 -8.47 -1.48 13.36
N LEU A 6 -7.33 -1.04 13.89
CA LEU A 6 -6.12 -0.70 13.11
C LEU A 6 -5.23 -1.92 12.82
N ASP A 7 -5.46 -3.06 13.49
CA ASP A 7 -4.85 -4.37 13.19
C ASP A 7 -5.50 -5.03 11.95
N LEU A 8 -6.54 -4.41 11.38
CA LEU A 8 -7.36 -4.99 10.32
C LEU A 8 -6.75 -4.84 8.91
N LEU A 9 -5.84 -3.87 8.70
CA LEU A 9 -5.19 -3.66 7.40
C LEU A 9 -4.03 -4.64 7.23
N VAL A 10 -4.41 -5.87 6.91
CA VAL A 10 -3.50 -6.96 6.56
C VAL A 10 -3.51 -7.22 5.06
N CYS A 11 -2.43 -7.80 4.53
CA CYS A 11 -2.38 -8.20 3.13
C CYS A 11 -3.58 -9.12 2.80
N PRO A 12 -4.34 -8.86 1.71
CA PRO A 12 -5.49 -9.69 1.35
C PRO A 12 -5.09 -11.12 0.97
N ILE A 13 -3.83 -11.34 0.58
CA ILE A 13 -3.30 -12.65 0.18
C ILE A 13 -2.81 -13.43 1.39
N CYS A 14 -1.79 -12.90 2.07
CA CYS A 14 -1.07 -13.65 3.11
C CYS A 14 -1.50 -13.33 4.54
N LYS A 15 -2.41 -12.36 4.72
CA LYS A 15 -2.82 -11.79 6.02
C LYS A 15 -1.65 -11.33 6.90
N GLY A 16 -0.52 -11.02 6.27
CA GLY A 16 0.65 -10.47 6.95
C GLY A 16 0.54 -8.95 7.12
N SER A 17 1.46 -8.42 7.92
CA SER A 17 1.62 -6.98 8.11
C SER A 17 2.02 -6.31 6.80
N LEU A 18 1.38 -5.16 6.53
CA LEU A 18 1.74 -4.26 5.43
C LEU A 18 2.60 -3.12 5.97
N GLN A 19 3.58 -2.70 5.19
CA GLN A 19 4.37 -1.51 5.45
C GLN A 19 3.81 -0.36 4.63
N PHE A 20 3.42 0.73 5.28
CA PHE A 20 3.00 1.93 4.57
C PHE A 20 4.23 2.76 4.19
N ASP A 21 4.37 3.01 2.90
CA ASP A 21 5.37 3.91 2.35
C ASP A 21 4.70 5.26 2.05
N ALA A 22 4.98 6.25 2.89
CA ALA A 22 4.41 7.59 2.76
C ALA A 22 5.01 8.38 1.57
N ALA A 23 6.22 8.04 1.14
CA ALA A 23 6.91 8.74 0.06
C ALA A 23 6.30 8.38 -1.31
N ALA A 24 5.92 7.13 -1.48
CA ALA A 24 5.30 6.63 -2.70
C ALA A 24 3.78 6.38 -2.58
N GLN A 25 3.20 6.63 -1.40
CA GLN A 25 1.78 6.41 -1.10
C GLN A 25 1.36 4.97 -1.46
N GLU A 26 2.07 3.97 -0.94
CA GLU A 26 1.83 2.55 -1.23
C GLU A 26 1.91 1.67 0.02
N LEU A 27 1.20 0.54 0.02
CA LEU A 27 1.26 -0.50 1.03
C LEU A 27 2.08 -1.67 0.51
N ILE A 28 3.26 -1.84 1.08
CA ILE A 28 4.23 -2.85 0.70
C ILE A 28 4.01 -4.11 1.56
N CYS A 29 3.80 -5.24 0.90
CA CYS A 29 3.83 -6.55 1.53
C CYS A 29 5.19 -7.21 1.34
N PRO A 30 6.05 -7.29 2.36
CA PRO A 30 7.39 -7.90 2.22
C PRO A 30 7.34 -9.42 1.99
N ARG A 31 6.22 -10.08 2.36
CA ARG A 31 6.06 -11.53 2.20
C ARG A 31 5.73 -11.91 0.76
N ASP A 32 4.75 -11.23 0.17
CA ASP A 32 4.33 -11.45 -1.21
C ASP A 32 5.18 -10.66 -2.22
N LYS A 33 6.01 -9.72 -1.74
CA LYS A 33 6.81 -8.79 -2.55
C LYS A 33 5.94 -7.95 -3.49
N LEU A 34 4.75 -7.58 -3.02
CA LEU A 34 3.78 -6.76 -3.75
C LEU A 34 3.65 -5.40 -3.09
N ALA A 35 3.35 -4.40 -3.90
CA ALA A 35 3.21 -3.02 -3.49
C ALA A 35 1.86 -2.48 -3.98
N TYR A 36 0.92 -2.22 -3.07
CA TYR A 36 -0.44 -1.78 -3.38
C TYR A 36 -0.52 -0.25 -3.33
N PRO A 37 -0.92 0.44 -4.41
CA PRO A 37 -0.98 1.90 -4.41
C PRO A 37 -2.16 2.43 -3.58
N LEU A 38 -2.00 3.62 -3.01
CA LEU A 38 -3.10 4.43 -2.46
C LEU A 38 -3.55 5.45 -3.49
N ARG A 39 -4.87 5.63 -3.60
CA ARG A 39 -5.50 6.69 -4.38
C ARG A 39 -6.62 7.30 -3.56
N ASP A 40 -6.60 8.63 -3.41
CA ASP A 40 -7.62 9.35 -2.65
C ASP A 40 -7.72 8.85 -1.19
N ASP A 41 -6.56 8.55 -0.57
CA ASP A 41 -6.46 7.91 0.76
C ASP A 41 -7.07 6.48 0.85
N ILE A 42 -7.54 5.93 -0.27
CA ILE A 42 -8.11 4.58 -0.35
C ILE A 42 -7.04 3.59 -0.85
N PRO A 43 -6.70 2.55 -0.06
CA PRO A 43 -5.75 1.54 -0.49
C PRO A 43 -6.36 0.64 -1.55
N LEU A 44 -5.76 0.63 -2.74
CA LEU A 44 -6.16 -0.27 -3.82
C LEU A 44 -5.48 -1.61 -3.65
N MET A 45 -6.04 -2.44 -2.77
CA MET A 45 -5.59 -3.82 -2.50
C MET A 45 -6.00 -4.80 -3.62
N LEU A 46 -5.82 -4.38 -4.88
CA LEU A 46 -6.08 -5.18 -6.07
C LEU A 46 -4.75 -5.73 -6.60
N ILE A 47 -4.72 -7.04 -6.84
CA ILE A 47 -3.51 -7.74 -7.34
C ILE A 47 -3.09 -7.20 -8.71
N ASP A 48 -4.05 -6.84 -9.56
CA ASP A 48 -3.80 -6.28 -10.89
C ASP A 48 -3.15 -4.89 -10.86
N LEU A 49 -3.41 -4.12 -9.80
CA LEU A 49 -2.82 -2.80 -9.58
C LEU A 49 -1.56 -2.85 -8.72
N ALA A 50 -1.25 -4.01 -8.14
CA ALA A 50 -0.10 -4.18 -7.27
C ALA A 50 1.17 -4.20 -8.11
N ARG A 51 2.17 -3.41 -7.70
CA ARG A 51 3.50 -3.47 -8.28
C ARG A 51 4.22 -4.69 -7.72
N ASP A 52 4.67 -5.57 -8.59
CA ASP A 52 5.58 -6.65 -8.21
C ASP A 52 6.99 -6.10 -7.98
N MET A 53 7.58 -6.37 -6.82
CA MET A 53 8.94 -5.95 -6.47
C MET A 53 9.99 -6.99 -6.87
N THR A 54 9.57 -8.14 -7.39
CA THR A 54 10.46 -9.25 -7.80
C THR A 54 10.92 -9.08 -9.24
N VAL A 55 10.10 -8.43 -10.08
CA VAL A 55 10.41 -8.08 -11.46
C VAL A 55 10.80 -6.60 -11.51
N PRO A 56 11.98 -6.26 -12.06
CA PRO A 56 12.34 -4.88 -12.34
C PRO A 56 11.56 -4.39 -13.57
N ALA A 57 10.25 -4.18 -13.43
CA ALA A 57 9.38 -3.66 -14.48
C ALA A 57 8.89 -2.26 -14.11
N ALA A 58 9.26 -1.32 -14.99
CA ALA A 58 8.83 0.06 -15.19
C ALA A 58 8.27 0.85 -13.99
N PRO A 59 8.84 2.03 -13.68
CA PRO A 59 8.27 2.92 -12.68
C PRO A 59 6.87 3.34 -13.14
N ASN A 60 5.84 2.71 -12.61
CA ASN A 60 4.48 3.24 -12.73
C ASN A 60 4.50 4.54 -11.91
N PRO A 61 4.31 5.72 -12.53
CA PRO A 61 4.41 6.98 -11.82
C PRO A 61 3.33 7.00 -10.74
N ALA A 62 3.76 6.98 -9.48
CA ALA A 62 2.89 7.15 -8.34
C ALA A 62 2.07 8.45 -8.55
N PRO A 63 0.75 8.43 -8.35
CA PRO A 63 -0.03 9.65 -8.34
C PRO A 63 0.40 10.48 -7.14
N THR A 64 1.09 11.59 -7.38
CA THR A 64 1.41 12.62 -6.39
C THR A 64 0.11 13.24 -5.85
N ALA A 65 -0.45 12.68 -4.79
CA ALA A 65 -1.55 13.28 -4.04
C ALA A 65 -1.66 12.66 -2.65
N ALA A 66 -0.97 13.25 -1.66
CA ALA A 66 -1.41 13.43 -0.26
C ALA A 66 -0.21 13.85 0.62
N ASP A 67 0.28 15.07 0.42
CA ASP A 67 0.89 15.86 1.50
C ASP A 67 0.08 17.16 1.57
N GLU A 68 -1.13 17.05 2.13
CA GLU A 68 -1.82 18.23 2.67
C GLU A 68 -1.53 18.21 4.18
N PRO A 69 -0.60 19.03 4.69
CA PRO A 69 -0.38 19.12 6.11
C PRO A 69 -1.64 19.70 6.74
N ALA A 70 -2.26 18.95 7.66
CA ALA A 70 -3.26 19.47 8.56
C ALA A 70 -2.69 20.71 9.28
N ALA A 71 -3.18 21.89 8.89
CA ALA A 71 -2.91 23.18 9.51
C ALA A 71 -4.12 23.63 10.34
#